data_AF-A0A2V9RBX4-F1
#
_entry.id   AF-A0A2V9RBX4-F1
#
_cell.length_a   1.000
_cell.length_b   1.000
_cell.length_c   1.000
_cell.angle_alpha   90.00
_cell.angle_beta   90.00
_cell.angle_gamma   90.00
#
_symmetry.space_group_name_H-M   'P 1'
#
loop_
_entity.id
_entity.type
_entity.pdbx_description
1 polymer ?
#
loop_
_entity_poly.entity_id
_entity_poly.type
_entity_poly.pdbx_seq_one_letter_code
_entity_poly.pdbx_strand_id
1 'polypeptide(L)'
;MAFLPFIVIDLVSGRYKSALILFILAGLSDGLDGLLARTLKQQTVLGQYLDPIADKLLLSTVFLVLSILHRIPWKFTVMVFSRDISILIVSAVLYAIANLRDFRPSIFGKANTFAQVAAVFFVILLQVHPVRWVWIAQKEFLRAVFLFTIISGVHYVFLVGKRLHGESPRELPSDSGR
;
A
#
# COMPACT_ATOMS: atom_id res chain seq x y z
N MET A 1 -2.16 2.91 15.38
CA MET A 1 -3.65 2.81 15.27
C MET A 1 -4.48 3.83 16.06
N ALA A 2 -4.18 4.12 17.33
CA ALA A 2 -5.04 4.95 18.18
C ALA A 2 -5.34 6.35 17.61
N PHE A 3 -4.41 6.91 16.82
CA PHE A 3 -4.55 8.22 16.19
C PHE A 3 -5.44 8.24 14.94
N LEU A 4 -5.71 7.08 14.31
CA LEU A 4 -6.48 6.99 13.06
C LEU A 4 -7.86 7.66 13.11
N PRO A 5 -8.75 7.36 14.09
CA PRO A 5 -10.06 8.00 14.15
C PRO A 5 -9.96 9.51 14.32
N PHE A 6 -9.00 10.00 15.10
CA PHE A 6 -8.77 11.43 15.29
C PHE A 6 -8.31 12.11 14.01
N ILE A 7 -7.38 11.49 13.26
CA ILE A 7 -6.95 11.99 11.94
C ILE A 7 -8.16 12.10 10.99
N VAL A 8 -9.01 11.07 10.94
CA VAL A 8 -10.19 11.07 10.07
C VAL A 8 -11.17 12.17 10.47
N ILE A 9 -11.47 12.31 11.77
CA ILE A 9 -12.36 13.35 12.28
C ILE A 9 -11.82 14.74 11.92
N ASP A 10 -10.52 14.98 12.09
CA ASP A 10 -9.91 16.27 11.78
C ASP A 10 -9.90 16.57 10.27
N LEU A 11 -9.66 15.56 9.42
CA LEU A 11 -9.74 15.71 7.97
C LEU A 11 -11.16 16.09 7.53
N VAL A 12 -12.17 15.39 8.03
CA VAL A 12 -13.58 15.66 7.72
C VAL A 12 -14.04 17.00 8.28
N SER A 13 -13.54 17.39 9.45
CA SER A 13 -13.83 18.70 10.07
C SER A 13 -13.06 19.87 9.43
N GLY A 14 -12.21 19.62 8.43
CA GLY A 14 -11.38 20.64 7.79
C GLY A 14 -10.20 21.14 8.66
N ARG A 15 -9.92 20.50 9.79
CA ARG A 15 -8.80 20.81 10.69
C ARG A 15 -7.50 20.17 10.20
N TYR A 16 -7.07 20.54 9.00
CA TYR A 16 -5.93 19.92 8.32
C TYR A 16 -4.59 20.07 9.08
N LYS A 17 -4.41 21.14 9.86
CA LYS A 17 -3.22 21.31 10.71
C LYS A 17 -3.10 20.21 11.76
N SER A 18 -4.18 19.97 12.50
CA SER A 18 -4.23 18.93 13.52
C SER A 18 -4.11 17.54 12.89
N ALA A 19 -4.80 17.30 11.77
CA ALA A 19 -4.67 16.05 11.03
C ALA A 19 -3.23 15.77 10.58
N LEU A 20 -2.50 16.78 10.10
CA LEU A 20 -1.10 16.65 9.69
C LEU A 20 -0.20 16.29 10.87
N ILE A 21 -0.35 16.99 12.01
CA ILE A 21 0.42 16.72 13.23
C ILE A 21 0.16 15.29 13.71
N LEU A 22 -1.11 14.88 13.77
CA LEU A 22 -1.48 13.52 14.18
C LEU A 22 -0.97 12.46 13.20
N PHE A 23 -0.97 12.73 11.89
CA PHE A 23 -0.43 11.83 10.88
C PHE A 23 1.09 11.64 11.04
N ILE A 24 1.83 12.72 11.29
CA ILE A 24 3.28 12.67 11.55
C ILE A 24 3.54 11.91 12.86
N LEU A 25 2.80 12.23 13.93
CA LEU A 25 2.96 11.56 15.22
C LEU A 25 2.64 10.08 15.14
N ALA A 26 1.61 9.68 14.39
CA ALA A 26 1.30 8.28 14.15
C ALA A 26 2.46 7.57 13.45
N GLY A 27 2.97 8.13 12.34
CA GLY A 27 4.10 7.53 11.61
C GLY A 27 5.40 7.49 12.41
N LEU A 28 5.67 8.49 13.26
CA LEU A 28 6.81 8.46 14.17
C LEU A 28 6.63 7.43 15.29
N SER A 29 5.43 7.30 15.86
CA SER A 29 5.13 6.30 16.89
C SER A 29 5.32 4.89 16.34
N ASP A 30 4.70 4.59 15.19
CA ASP A 30 4.78 3.26 14.57
C ASP A 30 6.25 2.93 14.17
N GLY A 31 7.02 3.93 13.73
CA GLY A 31 8.45 3.79 13.46
C GLY A 31 9.31 3.58 14.70
N LEU A 32 9.04 4.31 15.79
CA LEU A 32 9.76 4.20 17.06
C LEU A 32 9.45 2.87 17.77
N ASP A 33 8.18 2.46 17.79
CA ASP A 33 7.75 1.18 18.36
C ASP A 33 8.37 0.01 17.59
N GLY A 34 8.43 0.11 16.25
CA GLY A 34 9.12 -0.88 15.41
C GLY A 34 10.64 -0.94 15.64
N LEU A 35 11.29 0.19 15.93
CA LEU A 35 12.71 0.25 16.26
C LEU A 35 13.00 -0.32 17.67
N LEU A 36 12.19 0.06 18.66
CA LEU A 36 12.29 -0.43 20.04
C LEU A 36 12.02 -1.94 20.13
N ALA A 37 11.04 -2.45 19.40
CA ALA A 37 10.75 -3.88 19.34
C ALA A 37 11.92 -4.67 18.74
N ARG A 38 12.64 -4.08 17.76
CA ARG A 38 13.85 -4.68 17.18
C ARG A 38 15.04 -4.68 18.14
N THR A 39 15.27 -3.59 18.86
CA THR A 39 16.40 -3.49 19.80
C THR A 39 16.18 -4.33 21.06
N LEU A 40 14.93 -4.48 21.52
CA LEU A 40 14.59 -5.24 22.72
C LEU A 40 14.39 -6.75 22.47
N LYS A 41 14.43 -7.21 21.21
CA LYS A 41 14.14 -8.62 20.81
C LYS A 41 12.79 -9.18 21.31
N GLN A 42 11.89 -8.33 21.81
CA GLN A 42 10.54 -8.69 22.25
C GLN A 42 9.53 -8.50 21.12
N GLN A 43 9.80 -9.10 19.96
CA GLN A 43 8.82 -9.16 18.88
C GLN A 43 7.94 -10.38 19.05
N THR A 44 6.65 -10.15 19.36
CA THR A 44 5.66 -11.22 19.29
C THR A 44 5.32 -11.50 17.83
N VAL A 45 5.07 -12.77 17.51
CA VAL A 45 4.69 -13.18 16.14
C VAL A 45 3.42 -12.45 15.70
N LEU A 46 2.45 -12.27 16.60
CA LEU A 46 1.22 -11.49 16.34
C LEU A 46 1.51 -10.01 16.05
N GLY A 47 2.35 -9.35 16.86
CA GLY A 47 2.71 -7.94 16.66
C GLY A 47 3.38 -7.70 15.30
N GLN A 48 4.28 -8.60 14.88
CA GLN A 48 4.93 -8.50 13.56
C GLN A 48 3.95 -8.51 12.37
N TYR A 49 2.82 -9.21 12.47
CA TYR A 49 1.80 -9.21 11.43
C TYR A 49 0.81 -8.05 11.57
N LEU A 50 0.52 -7.63 12.80
CA LEU A 50 -0.41 -6.54 13.07
C LEU A 50 0.15 -5.17 12.72
N ASP A 51 1.44 -4.91 12.91
CA ASP A 51 2.07 -3.60 12.61
C ASP A 51 1.98 -3.21 11.12
N PRO A 52 2.28 -4.09 10.13
CA PRO A 52 2.13 -3.74 8.73
C PRO A 52 0.68 -3.60 8.27
N ILE A 53 -0.25 -4.35 8.87
CA ILE A 53 -1.69 -4.25 8.58
C ILE A 53 -2.20 -2.91 9.13
N ALA A 54 -1.85 -2.66 10.39
CA ALA A 54 -1.54 -1.38 11.00
C ALA A 54 -1.48 -0.16 10.07
N ASP A 55 -0.24 0.04 9.62
CA ASP A 55 0.20 1.12 8.76
C ASP A 55 -0.61 1.18 7.46
N LYS A 56 -0.89 0.02 6.87
CA LYS A 56 -1.59 -0.06 5.59
C LYS A 56 -3.03 0.40 5.71
N LEU A 57 -3.73 0.04 6.78
CA LEU A 57 -5.09 0.51 7.04
C LEU A 57 -5.11 2.00 7.32
N LEU A 58 -4.15 2.52 8.11
CA LEU A 58 -4.04 3.96 8.36
C LEU A 58 -3.85 4.73 7.05
N LEU A 59 -2.89 4.30 6.23
CA LEU A 59 -2.56 4.97 4.97
C LEU A 59 -3.73 4.90 3.97
N SER A 60 -4.31 3.71 3.76
CA SER A 60 -5.43 3.52 2.84
C SER A 60 -6.69 4.26 3.27
N THR A 61 -6.98 4.33 4.57
CA THR A 61 -8.12 5.08 5.10
C THR A 61 -7.94 6.58 4.89
N VAL A 62 -6.77 7.12 5.23
CA VAL A 62 -6.50 8.55 5.04
C VAL A 62 -6.54 8.92 3.55
N PHE A 63 -5.98 8.08 2.68
CA PHE A 63 -6.04 8.26 1.23
C PHE A 63 -7.49 8.27 0.71
N LEU A 64 -8.29 7.31 1.17
CA LEU A 64 -9.72 7.20 0.82
C LEU A 64 -10.50 8.43 1.28
N VAL A 65 -10.33 8.87 2.52
CA VAL A 65 -11.00 10.05 3.07
C VAL A 65 -10.62 11.30 2.28
N LEU A 66 -9.34 11.49 1.97
CA LEU A 66 -8.89 12.61 1.14
C LEU A 66 -9.49 12.58 -0.29
N SER A 67 -9.75 11.39 -0.82
CA SER A 67 -10.45 11.21 -2.09
C SER A 67 -11.93 11.57 -2.00
N ILE A 68 -12.61 11.17 -0.92
CA ILE A 68 -14.01 11.53 -0.63
C ILE A 68 -14.14 13.04 -0.48
N LEU A 69 -13.18 13.69 0.18
CA LEU A 69 -13.10 15.15 0.31
C LEU A 69 -12.68 15.87 -0.99
N HIS A 70 -12.63 15.17 -2.12
CA HIS A 70 -12.22 15.68 -3.44
C HIS A 70 -10.82 16.33 -3.46
N ARG A 71 -9.95 16.03 -2.49
CA ARG A 71 -8.55 16.51 -2.45
C ARG A 71 -7.62 15.63 -3.27
N ILE A 72 -8.01 14.37 -3.49
CA ILE A 72 -7.35 13.42 -4.37
C ILE A 72 -8.38 12.94 -5.41
N PRO A 73 -8.05 12.93 -6.71
CA PRO A 73 -8.93 12.34 -7.71
C PRO A 73 -9.13 10.84 -7.48
N TRP A 74 -10.37 10.37 -7.58
CA TRP A 74 -10.75 8.96 -7.39
C TRP A 74 -9.94 7.96 -8.21
N LYS A 75 -9.42 8.38 -9.37
CA LYS A 75 -8.53 7.56 -10.21
C LYS A 75 -7.33 7.04 -9.44
N PHE A 76 -6.71 7.85 -8.57
CA PHE A 76 -5.57 7.42 -7.77
C PHE A 76 -5.98 6.47 -6.65
N THR A 77 -7.14 6.68 -6.05
CA THR A 77 -7.67 5.84 -4.95
C THR A 77 -7.96 4.43 -5.42
N VAL A 78 -8.73 4.30 -6.51
CA VAL A 78 -9.03 2.98 -7.11
C VAL A 78 -7.74 2.25 -7.47
N MET A 79 -6.74 2.98 -7.95
CA MET A 79 -5.46 2.45 -8.36
C MET A 79 -4.63 1.92 -7.18
N VAL A 80 -4.51 2.71 -6.10
CA VAL A 80 -3.85 2.28 -4.85
C VAL A 80 -4.50 1.02 -4.28
N PHE A 81 -5.84 1.01 -4.19
CA PHE A 81 -6.60 -0.15 -3.71
C PHE A 81 -6.42 -1.38 -4.59
N SER A 82 -6.47 -1.21 -5.92
CA SER A 82 -6.27 -2.30 -6.87
C SER A 82 -4.90 -2.96 -6.68
N ARG A 83 -3.83 -2.17 -6.59
CA ARG A 83 -2.47 -2.68 -6.34
C ARG A 83 -2.37 -3.41 -5.02
N ASP A 84 -2.98 -2.89 -3.97
CA ASP A 84 -2.93 -3.51 -2.65
C ASP A 84 -3.62 -4.87 -2.64
N ILE A 85 -4.74 -5.01 -3.36
CA ILE A 85 -5.42 -6.28 -3.61
C ILE A 85 -4.54 -7.20 -4.47
N SER A 86 -3.92 -6.69 -5.55
CA SER A 86 -3.06 -7.52 -6.40
C SER A 86 -1.86 -8.10 -5.64
N ILE A 87 -1.24 -7.34 -4.74
CA ILE A 87 -0.18 -7.86 -3.88
C ILE A 87 -0.71 -8.96 -2.96
N LEU A 88 -1.87 -8.76 -2.33
CA LEU A 88 -2.47 -9.77 -1.46
C LEU A 88 -2.77 -11.07 -2.22
N ILE A 89 -3.38 -10.96 -3.41
CA ILE A 89 -3.70 -12.11 -4.26
C ILE A 89 -2.41 -12.83 -4.66
N VAL A 90 -1.38 -12.13 -5.13
CA VAL A 90 -0.13 -12.76 -5.56
C VAL A 90 0.62 -13.39 -4.39
N SER A 91 0.66 -12.74 -3.24
CA SER A 91 1.19 -13.34 -2.01
C SER A 91 0.43 -14.62 -1.64
N ALA A 92 -0.90 -14.62 -1.72
CA ALA A 92 -1.72 -15.79 -1.42
C ALA A 92 -1.53 -16.93 -2.44
N VAL A 93 -1.49 -16.62 -3.74
CA VAL A 93 -1.27 -17.61 -4.81
C VAL A 93 0.12 -18.22 -4.71
N LEU A 94 1.16 -17.43 -4.44
CA LEU A 94 2.51 -17.97 -4.25
C LEU A 94 2.61 -18.83 -2.99
N TYR A 95 1.95 -18.44 -1.91
CA TYR A 95 1.87 -19.25 -0.69
C TYR A 95 1.23 -20.62 -0.98
N ALA A 96 0.13 -20.63 -1.74
CA ALA A 96 -0.59 -21.85 -2.11
C ALA A 96 0.18 -22.77 -3.08
N ILE A 97 0.87 -22.20 -4.08
CA ILE A 97 1.51 -23.00 -5.15
C ILE A 97 2.91 -23.46 -4.76
N ALA A 98 3.70 -22.59 -4.13
CA ALA A 98 5.15 -22.79 -4.11
C ALA A 98 5.71 -23.21 -2.75
N ASN A 99 4.90 -23.18 -1.68
CA ASN A 99 5.35 -23.31 -0.28
C ASN A 99 6.57 -22.42 0.06
N LEU A 100 6.85 -21.44 -0.81
CA LEU A 100 7.97 -20.52 -0.74
C LEU A 100 7.54 -19.39 0.17
N ARG A 101 7.91 -19.55 1.43
CA ARG A 101 7.72 -18.58 2.52
C ARG A 101 8.53 -17.28 2.31
N ASP A 102 9.43 -17.26 1.33
CA ASP A 102 10.33 -16.14 1.04
C ASP A 102 9.86 -15.32 -0.16
N PHE A 103 8.73 -14.62 -0.02
CA PHE A 103 8.51 -13.44 -0.84
C PHE A 103 9.31 -12.28 -0.24
N ARG A 104 10.58 -12.16 -0.64
CA ARG A 104 11.38 -10.96 -0.31
C ARG A 104 10.62 -9.74 -0.82
N PRO A 105 10.20 -8.80 0.05
CA PRO A 105 9.46 -7.63 -0.37
C PRO A 105 10.30 -6.86 -1.39
N SER A 106 9.84 -6.88 -2.64
CA SER A 106 10.45 -6.18 -3.76
C SER A 106 10.69 -4.71 -3.41
N ILE A 107 11.84 -4.15 -3.79
CA ILE A 107 12.23 -2.75 -3.55
C ILE A 107 11.13 -1.80 -4.07
N PHE A 108 10.44 -2.20 -5.15
CA PHE A 108 9.28 -1.51 -5.71
C PHE A 108 8.10 -1.41 -4.74
N GLY A 109 7.91 -2.42 -3.88
CA GLY A 109 6.88 -2.43 -2.85
C GLY A 109 7.08 -1.35 -1.80
N LYS A 110 8.32 -1.20 -1.31
CA LYS A 110 8.71 -0.18 -0.33
C LYS A 110 8.69 1.23 -0.93
N ALA A 111 9.20 1.39 -2.15
CA ALA A 111 9.21 2.67 -2.84
C ALA A 111 7.79 3.22 -3.07
N ASN A 112 6.84 2.35 -3.41
CA ASN A 112 5.45 2.76 -3.60
C ASN A 112 4.77 3.16 -2.29
N THR A 113 5.01 2.42 -1.20
CA THR A 113 4.47 2.81 0.12
C THR A 113 5.05 4.15 0.57
N PHE A 114 6.35 4.37 0.37
CA PHE A 114 6.97 5.67 0.62
C PHE A 114 6.34 6.78 -0.23
N ALA A 115 6.11 6.53 -1.52
CA ALA A 115 5.46 7.47 -2.41
C ALA A 115 4.02 7.79 -1.98
N GLN A 116 3.26 6.80 -1.49
CA GLN A 116 1.91 6.99 -0.95
C GLN A 116 1.91 7.81 0.34
N VAL A 117 2.80 7.49 1.30
CA VAL A 117 2.96 8.26 2.53
C VAL A 117 3.31 9.71 2.21
N ALA A 118 4.29 9.92 1.32
CA ALA A 118 4.67 11.24 0.86
C ALA A 118 3.52 11.96 0.13
N ALA A 119 2.78 11.26 -0.73
CA ALA A 119 1.62 11.83 -1.41
C ALA A 119 0.58 12.32 -0.40
N VAL A 120 0.19 11.49 0.57
CA VAL A 120 -0.76 11.86 1.63
C VAL A 120 -0.24 13.06 2.42
N PHE A 121 1.02 13.03 2.83
CA PHE A 121 1.66 14.12 3.56
C PHE A 121 1.56 15.44 2.79
N PHE A 122 1.97 15.47 1.52
CA PHE A 122 1.92 16.68 0.69
C PHE A 122 0.48 17.13 0.38
N VAL A 123 -0.47 16.21 0.22
CA VAL A 123 -1.89 16.54 0.04
C VAL A 123 -2.43 17.29 1.27
N ILE A 124 -2.18 16.77 2.48
CA ILE A 124 -2.63 17.40 3.72
C ILE A 124 -1.88 18.73 3.94
N LEU A 125 -0.56 18.74 3.71
CA LEU A 125 0.27 19.94 3.85
C LEU A 125 -0.20 21.07 2.93
N LEU A 126 -0.66 20.77 1.71
CA LEU A 126 -1.19 21.78 0.80
C LEU A 126 -2.44 22.47 1.35
N GLN A 127 -3.28 21.74 2.09
CA GLN A 127 -4.47 22.32 2.73
C GLN A 127 -4.12 23.26 3.88
N VAL A 128 -2.95 23.07 4.49
CA VAL A 128 -2.44 23.91 5.58
C VAL A 128 -1.67 25.12 5.04
N HIS A 129 -0.79 24.88 4.08
CA HIS A 129 0.08 25.85 3.45
C HIS A 129 -0.06 25.75 1.92
N PRO A 130 -0.95 26.53 1.29
CA PRO A 130 -1.20 26.49 -0.15
C PRO A 130 -0.08 27.22 -0.93
N VAL A 131 1.13 26.66 -0.90
CA VAL A 131 2.32 27.16 -1.60
C VAL A 131 2.58 26.37 -2.90
N ARG A 132 3.12 27.07 -3.91
CA ARG A 132 3.32 26.54 -5.27
C ARG A 132 4.21 25.29 -5.31
N TRP A 133 5.26 25.24 -4.50
CA TRP A 133 6.15 24.07 -4.41
C TRP A 133 5.43 22.82 -3.87
N VAL A 134 4.51 22.98 -2.92
CA VAL A 134 3.72 21.88 -2.36
C VAL A 134 2.73 21.34 -3.38
N TRP A 135 2.15 22.20 -4.22
CA TRP A 135 1.28 21.77 -5.31
C TRP A 135 2.02 20.96 -6.39
N ILE A 136 3.25 21.36 -6.71
CA ILE A 136 4.12 20.61 -7.62
C ILE A 136 4.47 19.25 -6.99
N ALA A 137 4.92 19.23 -5.74
CA ALA A 137 5.25 17.99 -5.02
C ALA A 137 4.06 17.03 -4.96
N GLN A 138 2.87 17.51 -4.60
CA GLN A 138 1.63 16.73 -4.60
C GLN A 138 1.39 16.05 -5.95
N LYS A 139 1.47 16.82 -7.05
CA LYS A 139 1.26 16.30 -8.40
C LYS A 139 2.30 15.26 -8.80
N GLU A 140 3.58 15.53 -8.53
CA GLU A 140 4.66 14.62 -8.88
C GLU A 140 4.56 13.30 -8.10
N PHE A 141 4.24 13.34 -6.80
CA PHE A 141 4.03 12.12 -6.02
C PHE A 141 2.78 11.34 -6.46
N LEU A 142 1.67 12.02 -6.79
CA LEU A 142 0.49 11.36 -7.36
C LEU A 142 0.80 10.72 -8.72
N ARG A 143 1.57 11.39 -9.58
CA ARG A 143 2.06 10.83 -10.85
C ARG A 143 2.96 9.62 -10.64
N ALA A 144 3.84 9.65 -9.64
CA ALA A 144 4.68 8.52 -9.29
C ALA A 144 3.82 7.30 -8.87
N VAL A 145 2.83 7.51 -7.99
CA VAL A 145 1.88 6.45 -7.60
C VAL A 145 1.15 5.88 -8.82
N PHE A 146 0.77 6.74 -9.76
CA PHE A 146 0.13 6.32 -11.02
C PHE A 146 1.05 5.46 -11.88
N LEU A 147 2.28 5.92 -12.14
CA LEU A 147 3.27 5.18 -12.92
C LEU A 147 3.59 3.81 -12.31
N PHE A 148 3.87 3.76 -11.00
CA PHE A 148 4.18 2.51 -10.31
C PHE A 148 3.02 1.53 -10.36
N THR A 149 1.78 2.02 -10.33
CA THR A 149 0.63 1.13 -10.39
C THR A 149 0.36 0.59 -11.80
N ILE A 150 0.57 1.38 -12.86
CA ILE A 150 0.49 0.86 -14.24
C ILE A 150 1.54 -0.24 -14.43
N ILE A 151 2.78 0.03 -14.02
CA ILE A 151 3.88 -0.93 -14.13
C ILE A 151 3.54 -2.22 -13.37
N SER A 152 2.96 -2.10 -12.17
CA SER A 152 2.53 -3.26 -11.39
C SER A 152 1.40 -4.03 -12.08
N GLY A 153 0.39 -3.34 -12.61
CA GLY A 153 -0.73 -3.97 -13.31
C GLY A 153 -0.29 -4.76 -14.54
N VAL A 154 0.59 -4.19 -15.36
CA VAL A 154 1.15 -4.84 -16.55
C VAL A 154 1.97 -6.08 -16.16
N HIS A 155 2.80 -5.97 -15.11
CA HIS A 155 3.59 -7.10 -14.61
C HIS A 155 2.69 -8.26 -14.14
N TYR A 156 1.55 -7.97 -13.51
CA TYR A 156 0.61 -9.01 -13.08
C TYR A 156 -0.06 -9.74 -14.24
N VAL A 157 -0.53 -9.00 -15.25
CA VAL A 157 -1.12 -9.61 -16.46
C VAL A 157 -0.11 -10.53 -17.14
N PHE A 158 1.15 -10.11 -17.23
CA PHE A 158 2.23 -10.94 -17.78
C PHE A 158 2.53 -12.18 -16.92
N LEU A 159 2.55 -12.05 -15.59
CA LEU A 159 2.84 -13.16 -14.68
C LEU A 159 1.75 -14.25 -14.73
N VAL A 160 0.48 -13.84 -14.77
CA VAL A 160 -0.67 -14.75 -14.88
C VAL A 160 -0.71 -15.39 -16.27
N GLY A 161 -0.52 -14.60 -17.33
CA GLY A 161 -0.52 -15.09 -18.72
C GLY A 161 0.58 -16.12 -19.00
N LYS A 162 1.76 -15.94 -18.39
CA LYS A 162 2.88 -16.88 -18.53
C LYS A 162 2.67 -18.20 -17.77
N ARG A 163 1.95 -18.19 -16.64
CA ARG A 163 1.62 -19.41 -15.88
C ARG A 163 0.48 -20.20 -16.49
N LEU A 164 -0.53 -19.54 -17.07
CA LEU A 164 -1.62 -20.22 -17.78
C LEU A 164 -1.15 -20.91 -19.07
N HIS A 165 -0.13 -20.38 -19.75
CA HIS A 165 0.52 -21.07 -20.87
C HIS A 165 1.51 -22.17 -20.43
N GLY A 166 1.81 -22.28 -19.13
CA GLY A 166 2.73 -23.28 -18.57
C GLY A 166 2.03 -24.57 -18.12
N GLU A 167 0.71 -24.55 -17.89
CA GLU A 167 -0.10 -25.77 -17.74
C GLU A 167 -0.70 -26.14 -19.09
N SER A 168 0.12 -26.73 -19.97
CA SER A 168 -0.45 -27.57 -21.03
C SER A 168 -1.23 -28.71 -20.37
N PRO A 169 -2.48 -29.01 -20.80
CA PRO A 169 -3.26 -30.11 -20.26
C PRO A 169 -2.42 -31.38 -20.30
N ARG A 170 -2.18 -32.01 -19.14
CA ARG A 170 -1.62 -33.36 -19.10
C ARG A 170 -2.52 -34.24 -19.94
N GLU A 171 -2.03 -34.69 -21.08
CA GLU A 171 -2.65 -35.73 -21.88
C GLU A 171 -2.94 -36.92 -20.96
N LEU A 172 -4.23 -37.25 -20.84
CA LEU A 172 -4.67 -38.50 -20.24
C LEU A 172 -4.04 -39.64 -21.05
N PRO A 173 -3.42 -40.65 -20.43
CA PRO A 173 -2.91 -41.78 -21.17
C PRO A 173 -4.09 -42.44 -21.91
N SER A 174 -4.02 -42.44 -23.23
CA SER A 174 -4.89 -43.24 -24.09
C SER A 174 -4.56 -44.71 -23.81
N ASP A 175 -5.30 -45.32 -22.91
CA ASP A 175 -5.29 -46.77 -22.77
C ASP A 175 -6.04 -47.38 -23.96
N SER A 176 -5.26 -47.62 -25.01
CA SER A 176 -5.63 -48.29 -26.24
C SER A 176 -4.52 -49.30 -26.54
N GLY A 177 -4.79 -50.58 -26.32
CA GLY A 177 -3.94 -51.69 -26.75
C GLY A 177 -3.93 -52.80 -25.70
N ARG A 178 -4.88 -53.73 -25.77
CA ARG A 178 -4.76 -55.03 -26.46
C ARG A 178 -3.91 -56.03 -25.69
#